data_AF-A0A930SP65-F1
#
_entry.id   AF-A0A930SP65-F1
#
_cell.length_a   1.000
_cell.length_b   1.000
_cell.length_c   1.000
_cell.angle_alpha   90.00
_cell.angle_beta   90.00
_cell.angle_gamma   90.00
#
_symmetry.space_group_name_H-M   'P 1'
#
loop_
_entity.id
_entity.type
_entity.pdbx_description
1 polymer ?
#
loop_
_entity_poly.entity_id
_entity_poly.type
_entity_poly.pdbx_seq_one_letter_code
_entity_poly.pdbx_strand_id
1 'polypeptide(L)'
;MKLRNLAVREQAYWSQVFWHWRGSVMPAVLPRAIVCAGFGVFISALYQAGWPVGLPVLGSLVPSIVLGLLLVFRTNTAYERFWEGRKLWGHLVNTNRNLARHMWVSIQEQSPRDRAEKQQAIRLLVAYALATKLHLREEPLDDEIDALLIAPSAGAVPLLTQQQFDKLKSVHHPPLEVTLWIADY
;
A
#
# COMPACT_ATOMS: atom_id res chain seq x y z
N MET A 1 25.36 -21.81 -20.97
CA MET A 1 24.21 -21.24 -21.71
C MET A 1 23.09 -20.67 -20.81
N LYS A 2 22.79 -21.23 -19.62
CA LYS A 2 21.72 -20.74 -18.70
C LYS A 2 21.96 -19.35 -18.07
N LEU A 3 23.21 -18.95 -17.79
CA LEU A 3 23.51 -17.69 -17.09
C LEU A 3 23.25 -16.43 -17.95
N ARG A 4 23.42 -16.53 -19.27
CA ARG A 4 23.20 -15.39 -20.19
C ARG A 4 21.71 -15.02 -20.30
N ASN A 5 20.82 -16.00 -20.13
CA ASN A 5 19.37 -15.77 -20.20
C ASN A 5 18.80 -15.13 -18.93
N LEU A 6 19.47 -15.25 -17.77
CA LEU A 6 19.06 -14.57 -16.54
C LEU A 6 19.42 -13.08 -16.60
N ALA A 7 20.65 -12.76 -17.01
CA ALA A 7 21.11 -11.37 -17.14
C ALA A 7 20.27 -10.57 -18.16
N VAL A 8 19.91 -11.16 -19.30
CA VAL A 8 19.06 -10.50 -20.31
C VAL A 8 17.64 -10.25 -19.80
N ARG A 9 17.09 -11.17 -18.99
CA ARG A 9 15.77 -11.02 -18.35
C ARG A 9 15.77 -9.91 -17.29
N GLU A 10 16.87 -9.81 -16.54
CA GLU A 10 17.06 -8.78 -15.51
C GLU A 10 17.23 -7.39 -16.14
N GLN A 11 18.01 -7.28 -17.22
CA GLN A 11 18.21 -6.02 -17.93
C GLN A 11 16.92 -5.48 -18.59
N ALA A 12 16.09 -6.38 -19.13
CA ALA A 12 14.76 -6.04 -19.66
C ALA A 12 13.75 -5.68 -18.55
N TYR A 13 13.91 -6.23 -17.34
CA TYR A 13 13.07 -5.89 -16.19
C TYR A 13 13.34 -4.45 -15.70
N TRP A 14 14.61 -4.07 -15.56
CA TRP A 14 14.97 -2.71 -15.15
C TRP A 14 14.51 -1.64 -16.14
N SER A 15 14.66 -1.88 -17.45
CA SER A 15 14.18 -0.91 -18.47
C SER A 15 12.66 -0.74 -18.44
N GLN A 16 11.92 -1.81 -18.19
CA GLN A 16 10.48 -1.73 -17.98
C GLN A 16 10.16 -0.91 -16.73
N VAL A 17 10.80 -1.17 -15.58
CA VAL A 17 10.60 -0.41 -14.34
C VAL A 17 10.89 1.08 -14.51
N PHE A 18 11.94 1.45 -15.23
CA PHE A 18 12.25 2.85 -15.53
C PHE A 18 11.15 3.56 -16.33
N TRP A 19 10.43 2.84 -17.19
CA TRP A 19 9.39 3.41 -18.05
C TRP A 19 7.99 3.43 -17.42
N HIS A 20 7.83 2.90 -16.20
CA HIS A 20 6.57 3.00 -15.47
C HIS A 20 6.41 4.40 -14.88
N TRP A 21 5.65 5.25 -15.58
CA TRP A 21 5.39 6.63 -15.19
C TRP A 21 4.40 6.75 -14.01
N ARG A 22 3.39 5.86 -13.95
CA ARG A 22 2.37 5.88 -12.89
C ARG A 22 2.89 5.17 -11.63
N GLY A 23 2.93 5.89 -10.52
CA GLY A 23 3.42 5.38 -9.22
C GLY A 23 4.93 5.55 -8.98
N SER A 24 5.65 6.20 -9.90
CA SER A 24 7.08 6.50 -9.75
C SER A 24 7.34 7.81 -8.99
N VAL A 25 8.49 7.90 -8.33
CA VAL A 25 8.98 9.13 -7.64
C VAL A 25 9.49 10.17 -8.65
N MET A 26 9.76 9.76 -9.89
CA MET A 26 10.29 10.60 -10.97
C MET A 26 9.47 11.87 -11.24
N PRO A 27 8.14 11.82 -11.48
CA PRO A 27 7.34 13.03 -11.71
C PRO A 27 7.37 14.02 -10.54
N ALA A 28 7.56 13.54 -9.31
CA ALA A 28 7.64 14.41 -8.12
C ALA A 28 9.01 15.11 -7.97
N VAL A 29 10.09 14.55 -8.51
CA VAL A 29 11.46 15.10 -8.38
C VAL A 29 11.87 15.88 -9.63
N LEU A 30 11.36 15.51 -10.80
CA LEU A 30 11.68 16.11 -12.09
C LEU A 30 11.59 17.65 -12.13
N PRO A 31 10.52 18.32 -11.65
CA PRO A 31 10.47 19.78 -11.70
C PRO A 31 11.57 20.44 -10.87
N ARG A 32 11.92 19.85 -9.71
CA ARG A 32 13.01 20.35 -8.86
C ARG A 32 14.37 20.17 -9.53
N ALA A 33 14.57 19.02 -10.19
CA ALA A 33 15.79 18.74 -10.93
C ALA A 33 15.98 19.72 -12.10
N ILE A 34 14.92 20.05 -12.84
CA ILE A 34 14.97 21.02 -13.95
C ILE A 34 15.34 22.41 -13.44
N VAL A 35 14.76 22.86 -12.32
CA VAL A 35 15.10 24.15 -11.71
C VAL A 35 16.58 24.19 -11.30
N CYS A 36 17.09 23.15 -10.66
CA CYS A 36 18.52 23.07 -10.29
C CYS A 36 19.44 23.05 -11.52
N ALA A 37 19.06 22.31 -12.57
CA ALA A 37 19.83 22.25 -13.81
C ALA A 37 19.84 23.63 -14.52
N GLY A 38 18.69 24.30 -14.59
CA GLY A 38 18.58 25.65 -15.15
C GLY A 38 19.41 26.67 -14.38
N PHE A 39 19.40 26.60 -13.04
CA PHE A 39 20.26 27.44 -12.20
C PHE A 39 21.75 27.19 -12.47
N GLY A 40 22.18 25.93 -12.61
CA GLY A 40 23.55 25.59 -12.97
C GLY A 40 23.98 26.15 -14.33
N VAL A 41 23.13 26.04 -15.34
CA VAL A 41 23.37 26.63 -16.67
C VAL A 41 23.46 28.16 -16.59
N PHE A 42 22.59 28.79 -15.81
CA PHE A 42 22.60 30.23 -15.60
C PHE A 42 23.92 30.72 -14.97
N ILE A 43 24.38 30.08 -13.90
CA ILE A 43 25.67 30.42 -13.27
C ILE A 43 26.84 30.18 -14.22
N SER A 44 26.81 29.09 -14.99
CA SER A 44 27.83 28.80 -16.01
C SER A 44 27.90 29.88 -17.11
N ALA A 45 26.75 30.39 -17.55
CA ALA A 45 26.68 31.49 -18.51
C ALA A 45 27.24 32.80 -17.94
N LEU A 46 26.93 33.13 -16.68
CA LEU A 46 27.48 34.31 -15.99
C LEU A 46 29.01 34.24 -15.84
N TYR A 47 29.54 33.05 -15.55
CA TYR A 47 30.98 32.83 -15.47
C TYR A 47 31.66 33.06 -16.82
N GLN A 48 31.09 32.54 -17.92
CA GLN A 48 31.60 32.80 -19.28
C GLN A 48 31.49 34.27 -19.69
N ALA A 49 30.49 35.00 -19.17
CA ALA A 49 30.34 36.44 -19.38
C ALA A 49 31.35 37.29 -18.57
N GLY A 50 32.27 36.67 -17.83
CA GLY A 50 33.35 37.36 -17.11
C GLY A 50 32.98 37.89 -15.72
N TRP A 51 31.81 37.51 -15.19
CA TRP A 51 31.40 37.93 -13.85
C TRP A 51 32.13 37.07 -12.80
N PRO A 52 32.66 37.66 -11.70
CA PRO A 52 33.35 36.92 -10.65
C PRO A 52 32.35 36.16 -9.77
N VAL A 53 31.92 34.98 -10.23
CA VAL A 53 31.04 34.07 -9.49
C VAL A 53 31.89 33.01 -8.78
N GLY A 54 32.45 33.36 -7.61
CA GLY A 54 33.28 32.47 -6.79
C GLY A 54 32.68 32.28 -5.41
N LEU A 55 32.24 31.05 -5.10
CA LEU A 55 31.81 30.66 -3.75
C LEU A 55 32.87 29.75 -3.11
N PRO A 56 33.30 30.01 -1.86
CA PRO A 56 34.26 29.15 -1.18
C PRO A 56 33.62 27.80 -0.83
N VAL A 57 34.20 26.72 -1.37
CA VAL A 57 33.72 25.32 -1.21
C VAL A 57 33.58 24.94 0.27
N LEU A 58 34.47 25.44 1.13
CA LEU A 58 34.45 25.18 2.57
C LEU A 58 33.17 25.68 3.25
N GLY A 59 32.55 26.76 2.75
CA GLY A 59 31.30 27.30 3.30
C GLY A 59 30.09 26.39 3.09
N SER A 60 30.10 25.58 2.02
CA SER A 60 29.03 24.63 1.70
C SER A 60 29.19 23.25 2.34
N LEU A 61 30.35 22.95 2.93
CA LEU A 61 30.67 21.60 3.42
C LEU A 61 29.84 21.23 4.66
N VAL A 62 29.78 22.12 5.66
CA VAL A 62 29.02 21.87 6.91
C VAL A 62 27.52 21.68 6.63
N PRO A 63 26.83 22.58 5.87
CA PRO A 63 25.43 22.37 5.52
C PRO A 63 25.17 21.08 4.74
N SER A 64 26.09 20.69 3.85
CA SER A 64 25.94 19.47 3.04
C SER A 64 26.02 18.20 3.89
N ILE A 65 26.93 18.15 4.87
CA ILE A 65 27.05 17.01 5.79
C ILE A 65 25.82 16.92 6.67
N VAL A 66 25.35 18.04 7.24
CA VAL A 66 24.15 18.07 8.08
C VAL A 66 22.93 17.62 7.28
N LEU A 67 22.77 18.10 6.05
CA LEU A 67 21.68 17.68 5.17
C LEU A 67 21.73 16.19 4.89
N GLY A 68 22.91 15.64 4.58
CA GLY A 68 23.11 14.20 4.38
C GLY A 68 22.72 13.38 5.60
N LEU A 69 23.14 13.80 6.79
CA LEU A 69 22.81 13.12 8.05
C LEU A 69 21.30 13.15 8.34
N LEU A 70 20.66 14.31 8.19
CA LEU A 70 19.22 14.46 8.38
C LEU A 70 18.41 13.61 7.40
N LEU A 71 18.88 13.50 6.15
CA LEU A 71 18.25 12.62 5.15
C LEU A 71 18.31 11.16 5.60
N VAL A 72 19.46 10.68 6.09
CA VAL A 72 19.61 9.30 6.57
C VAL A 72 18.65 9.00 7.73
N PHE A 73 18.58 9.89 8.72
CA PHE A 73 17.63 9.71 9.83
C PHE A 73 16.18 9.70 9.35
N ARG A 74 15.81 10.63 8.46
CA ARG A 74 14.46 10.70 7.90
C ARG A 74 14.10 9.44 7.11
N THR A 75 15.01 8.91 6.31
CA THR A 75 14.78 7.68 5.54
C THR A 75 14.67 6.46 6.45
N ASN A 76 15.47 6.38 7.51
CA ASN A 76 15.40 5.28 8.47
C ASN A 76 14.05 5.24 9.20
N THR A 77 13.59 6.38 9.73
CA THR A 77 12.27 6.45 10.39
C THR A 77 11.13 6.16 9.43
N ALA A 78 11.19 6.63 8.19
CA ALA A 78 10.19 6.31 7.16
C ALA A 78 10.17 4.80 6.84
N TYR A 79 11.35 4.17 6.78
CA TYR A 79 11.49 2.74 6.55
C TYR A 79 10.93 1.91 7.71
N GLU A 80 11.21 2.31 8.96
CA GLU A 80 10.66 1.66 10.14
C GLU A 80 9.14 1.68 10.16
N ARG A 81 8.52 2.84 9.86
CA ARG A 81 7.05 2.97 9.74
C ARG A 81 6.47 2.08 8.65
N PHE A 82 7.12 2.01 7.49
CA PHE A 82 6.70 1.12 6.42
C PHE A 82 6.75 -0.35 6.85
N TRP A 83 7.84 -0.74 7.53
CA TRP A 83 8.02 -2.11 8.01
C TRP A 83 7.05 -2.47 9.13
N GLU A 84 6.77 -1.54 10.03
CA GLU A 84 5.74 -1.68 11.07
C GLU A 84 4.34 -1.90 10.45
N GLY A 85 3.94 -1.07 9.48
CA GLY A 85 2.68 -1.24 8.76
C GLY A 85 2.57 -2.62 8.09
N ARG A 86 3.64 -3.09 7.45
CA ARG A 86 3.70 -4.45 6.87
C ARG A 86 3.54 -5.54 7.94
N LYS A 87 4.21 -5.41 9.08
CA LYS A 87 4.08 -6.37 10.20
C LYS A 87 2.65 -6.42 10.73
N LEU A 88 2.03 -5.26 10.96
CA LEU A 88 0.64 -5.15 11.43
C LEU A 88 -0.34 -5.79 10.45
N TRP A 89 -0.18 -5.54 9.15
CA TRP A 89 -0.99 -6.18 8.13
C TRP A 89 -0.82 -7.71 8.11
N GLY A 90 0.43 -8.19 8.21
CA GLY A 90 0.72 -9.62 8.32
C GLY A 90 0.12 -10.25 9.59
N HIS A 91 0.17 -9.55 10.71
CA HIS A 91 -0.46 -9.97 11.96
C HIS A 91 -1.98 -10.07 11.80
N LEU A 92 -2.63 -9.07 11.21
CA LEU A 92 -4.08 -9.08 10.93
C LEU A 92 -4.49 -10.30 10.09
N VAL A 93 -3.76 -10.59 9.00
CA VAL A 93 -4.06 -11.76 8.15
C VAL A 93 -3.90 -13.07 8.93
N ASN A 94 -2.85 -13.20 9.76
CA ASN A 94 -2.65 -14.39 10.57
C ASN A 94 -3.72 -14.55 11.64
N THR A 95 -4.12 -13.48 12.32
CA THR A 95 -5.20 -13.49 13.31
C THR A 95 -6.52 -13.89 12.66
N ASN A 96 -6.88 -13.35 11.50
CA ASN A 96 -8.09 -13.75 10.78
C ASN A 96 -8.07 -15.25 10.42
N ARG A 97 -6.92 -15.78 9.95
CA ARG A 97 -6.78 -17.22 9.65
C ARG A 97 -6.88 -18.10 10.89
N ASN A 98 -6.29 -17.67 12.01
CA ASN A 98 -6.40 -18.37 13.29
C ASN A 98 -7.85 -18.39 13.76
N LEU A 99 -8.53 -17.24 13.73
CA LEU A 99 -9.93 -17.11 14.12
C LEU A 99 -10.84 -17.99 13.24
N ALA A 100 -10.64 -17.99 11.92
CA ALA A 100 -11.36 -18.87 11.01
C ALA A 100 -11.17 -20.36 11.37
N ARG A 101 -9.94 -20.78 11.70
CA ARG A 101 -9.67 -22.16 12.14
C ARG A 101 -10.35 -22.49 13.47
N HIS A 102 -10.30 -21.57 14.43
CA HIS A 102 -10.97 -21.74 15.72
C HIS A 102 -12.48 -21.87 15.54
N MET A 103 -13.11 -20.97 14.78
CA MET A 103 -14.53 -21.07 14.44
C MET A 103 -14.85 -22.41 13.75
N TRP A 104 -13.99 -22.86 12.84
CA TRP A 104 -14.20 -24.10 12.11
C TRP A 104 -14.18 -25.35 12.99
N VAL A 105 -13.27 -25.42 13.95
CA VAL A 105 -13.04 -26.62 14.78
C VAL A 105 -13.83 -26.61 16.09
N SER A 106 -13.97 -25.43 16.72
CA SER A 106 -14.55 -25.32 18.06
C SER A 106 -16.07 -25.23 18.07
N ILE A 107 -16.70 -24.75 16.99
CA ILE A 107 -18.15 -24.61 16.89
C ILE A 107 -18.74 -25.89 16.28
N GLN A 108 -19.56 -26.59 17.06
CA GLN A 108 -20.25 -27.80 16.62
C GLN A 108 -21.44 -27.45 15.73
N GLU A 109 -21.62 -28.20 14.65
CA GLU A 109 -22.73 -28.06 13.71
C GLU A 109 -23.77 -29.15 14.01
N GLN A 110 -24.98 -28.78 14.43
CA GLN A 110 -26.07 -29.73 14.69
C GLN A 110 -27.04 -29.80 13.52
N SER A 111 -27.17 -28.70 12.77
CA SER A 111 -28.04 -28.60 11.60
C SER A 111 -27.31 -28.08 10.35
N PRO A 112 -27.83 -28.33 9.13
CA PRO A 112 -27.32 -27.71 7.91
C PRO A 112 -27.37 -26.17 7.92
N ARG A 113 -28.25 -25.57 8.74
CA ARG A 113 -28.36 -24.12 8.92
C ARG A 113 -27.17 -23.58 9.72
N ASP A 114 -26.78 -24.25 10.81
CA ASP A 114 -25.64 -23.85 11.64
C ASP A 114 -24.35 -23.82 10.81
N ARG A 115 -24.20 -24.78 9.89
CA ARG A 115 -23.08 -24.83 8.95
C ARG A 115 -23.07 -23.62 8.02
N ALA A 116 -24.23 -23.17 7.54
CA ALA A 116 -24.34 -21.99 6.68
C ALA A 116 -24.01 -20.70 7.43
N GLU A 117 -24.52 -20.54 8.66
CA GLU A 117 -24.23 -19.40 9.55
C GLU A 117 -22.73 -19.34 9.90
N LYS A 118 -22.11 -20.49 10.23
CA LYS A 118 -20.66 -20.58 10.45
C LYS A 118 -19.83 -20.17 9.23
N GLN A 119 -20.23 -20.63 8.04
CA GLN A 119 -19.56 -20.24 6.80
C GLN A 119 -19.70 -18.75 6.53
N GLN A 120 -20.84 -18.15 6.85
CA GLN A 120 -21.06 -16.71 6.73
C GLN A 120 -20.15 -15.94 7.70
N ALA A 121 -20.07 -16.33 8.97
CA ALA A 121 -19.18 -15.70 9.95
C ALA A 121 -17.70 -15.74 9.53
N ILE A 122 -17.23 -16.87 8.98
CA ILE A 122 -15.86 -16.99 8.48
C ILE A 122 -15.62 -16.07 7.26
N ARG A 123 -16.63 -15.89 6.39
CA ARG A 123 -16.54 -14.97 5.24
C ARG A 123 -16.48 -13.50 5.68
N LEU A 124 -17.12 -13.14 6.79
CA LEU A 124 -17.01 -11.79 7.37
C LEU A 124 -15.57 -11.43 7.73
N LEU A 125 -14.70 -12.41 8.07
CA LEU A 125 -13.27 -12.16 8.32
C LEU A 125 -12.53 -11.67 7.05
N VAL A 126 -12.98 -12.08 5.87
CA VAL A 126 -12.46 -11.58 4.58
C VAL A 126 -12.98 -10.18 4.33
N ALA A 127 -14.28 -9.96 4.57
CA ALA A 127 -14.88 -8.64 4.46
C ALA A 127 -14.21 -7.62 5.40
N TYR A 128 -13.83 -8.03 6.61
CA TYR A 128 -13.12 -7.19 7.56
C TYR A 128 -11.74 -6.75 7.02
N ALA A 129 -10.97 -7.67 6.43
CA ALA A 129 -9.68 -7.34 5.85
C ALA A 129 -9.83 -6.37 4.65
N LEU A 130 -10.84 -6.59 3.79
CA LEU A 130 -11.12 -5.69 2.66
C LEU A 130 -11.57 -4.31 3.12
N ALA A 131 -12.52 -4.24 4.06
CA ALA A 131 -12.99 -2.98 4.64
C ALA A 131 -11.83 -2.22 5.30
N THR A 132 -10.94 -2.91 6.01
CA THR A 132 -9.75 -2.28 6.64
C THR A 132 -8.81 -1.71 5.57
N LYS A 133 -8.56 -2.44 4.48
CA LYS A 133 -7.72 -1.94 3.37
C LYS A 133 -8.29 -0.65 2.78
N LEU A 134 -9.59 -0.62 2.49
CA LEU A 134 -10.24 0.53 1.88
C LEU A 134 -10.27 1.73 2.83
N HIS A 135 -10.61 1.48 4.09
CA HIS A 135 -10.64 2.52 5.11
C HIS A 135 -9.27 3.18 5.29
N LEU A 136 -8.18 2.40 5.31
CA LEU A 136 -6.80 2.93 5.40
C LEU A 136 -6.32 3.66 4.14
N ARG A 137 -6.99 3.45 3.00
CA ARG A 137 -6.67 4.11 1.73
C ARG A 137 -7.56 5.30 1.42
N GLU A 138 -8.58 5.55 2.25
CA GLU A 138 -9.63 6.53 1.98
C GLU A 138 -10.31 6.29 0.61
N GLU A 139 -10.33 5.04 0.16
CA GLU A 139 -10.97 4.60 -1.08
C GLU A 139 -12.44 4.24 -0.77
N PRO A 140 -13.42 4.68 -1.59
CA PRO A 140 -14.80 4.25 -1.45
C PRO A 140 -14.94 2.75 -1.73
N LEU A 141 -16.05 2.16 -1.26
CA LEU A 141 -16.48 0.82 -1.67
C LEU A 141 -16.94 0.89 -3.14
N ASP A 142 -16.01 0.64 -4.07
CA ASP A 142 -16.20 0.63 -5.52
C ASP A 142 -16.80 -0.68 -6.05
N ASP A 143 -17.41 -0.60 -7.24
CA ASP A 143 -18.11 -1.70 -7.96
C ASP A 143 -17.25 -2.96 -8.19
N GLU A 144 -15.91 -2.84 -8.22
CA GLU A 144 -15.00 -4.00 -8.34
C GLU A 144 -14.97 -4.84 -7.06
N ILE A 145 -15.20 -4.20 -5.92
CA ILE A 145 -15.35 -4.85 -4.62
C ILE A 145 -16.79 -5.35 -4.45
N ASP A 146 -17.76 -4.73 -5.11
CA ASP A 146 -19.13 -5.27 -5.25
C ASP A 146 -19.09 -6.63 -5.95
N ALA A 147 -18.24 -6.79 -6.98
CA ALA A 147 -18.02 -8.09 -7.61
C ALA A 147 -17.39 -9.12 -6.65
N LEU A 148 -16.41 -8.72 -5.83
CA LEU A 148 -15.78 -9.62 -4.86
C LEU A 148 -16.66 -9.94 -3.65
N LEU A 149 -17.53 -9.02 -3.22
CA LEU A 149 -18.39 -9.14 -2.04
C LEU A 149 -19.77 -9.75 -2.35
N ILE A 150 -20.33 -9.50 -3.55
CA ILE A 150 -21.74 -9.78 -3.90
C ILE A 150 -21.85 -10.77 -5.08
N ALA A 151 -20.98 -10.68 -6.09
CA ALA A 151 -21.12 -11.43 -7.35
C ALA A 151 -19.91 -12.34 -7.62
N PRO A 152 -19.90 -13.57 -7.09
CA PRO A 152 -18.80 -14.47 -7.32
C PRO A 152 -18.77 -14.82 -8.80
N SER A 153 -17.71 -14.40 -9.46
CA SER A 153 -17.26 -15.04 -10.68
C SER A 153 -17.21 -16.56 -10.41
N ALA A 154 -18.13 -17.30 -11.03
CA ALA A 154 -18.29 -18.76 -10.94
C ALA A 154 -19.03 -19.35 -9.70
N GLY A 155 -20.21 -18.83 -9.34
CA GLY A 155 -21.19 -19.61 -8.55
C GLY A 155 -20.85 -19.83 -7.07
N ALA A 156 -19.97 -19.01 -6.50
CA ALA A 156 -19.74 -19.03 -5.06
C ALA A 156 -20.93 -18.39 -4.29
N VAL A 157 -20.91 -18.46 -2.96
CA VAL A 157 -21.88 -17.78 -2.12
C VAL A 157 -21.35 -16.36 -1.81
N PRO A 158 -22.19 -15.30 -1.88
CA PRO A 158 -21.76 -13.93 -1.56
C PRO A 158 -21.12 -13.83 -0.16
N LEU A 159 -20.14 -12.93 -0.02
CA LEU A 159 -19.44 -12.68 1.25
C LEU A 159 -20.30 -11.83 2.19
N LEU A 160 -21.11 -10.92 1.64
CA LEU A 160 -22.02 -10.06 2.39
C LEU A 160 -23.43 -10.12 1.80
N THR A 161 -24.42 -9.95 2.67
CA THR A 161 -25.81 -9.74 2.23
C THR A 161 -25.95 -8.31 1.68
N GLN A 162 -26.85 -8.09 0.72
CA GLN A 162 -27.10 -6.75 0.16
C GLN A 162 -27.35 -5.69 1.26
N GLN A 163 -28.12 -6.04 2.29
CA GLN A 163 -28.40 -5.16 3.44
C GLN A 163 -27.13 -4.77 4.24
N GLN A 164 -26.21 -5.71 4.43
CA GLN A 164 -24.94 -5.46 5.11
C GLN A 164 -24.08 -4.51 4.29
N PHE A 165 -24.07 -4.70 2.98
CA PHE A 165 -23.32 -3.85 2.07
C PHE A 165 -23.84 -2.41 2.03
N ASP A 166 -25.16 -2.22 1.95
CA ASP A 166 -25.78 -0.90 2.00
C ASP A 166 -25.49 -0.20 3.34
N LYS A 167 -25.50 -0.96 4.45
CA LYS A 167 -25.11 -0.46 5.77
C LYS A 167 -23.65 0.00 5.77
N LEU A 168 -22.71 -0.76 5.19
CA LEU A 168 -21.30 -0.37 5.13
C LEU A 168 -21.07 0.93 4.35
N LYS A 169 -21.82 1.16 3.27
CA LYS A 169 -21.75 2.43 2.50
C LYS A 169 -22.18 3.65 3.33
N SER A 170 -23.08 3.45 4.31
CA SER A 170 -23.61 4.53 5.15
C SER A 170 -22.75 4.85 6.39
N VAL A 171 -21.86 3.95 6.80
CA VAL A 171 -21.15 4.03 8.08
C VAL A 171 -19.77 4.68 7.92
N HIS A 172 -19.41 5.56 8.85
CA HIS A 172 -18.11 6.26 8.85
C HIS A 172 -16.91 5.35 9.13
N HIS A 173 -17.10 4.27 9.92
CA HIS A 173 -16.06 3.29 10.26
C HIS A 173 -16.44 1.86 9.80
N PRO A 174 -16.29 1.54 8.50
CA PRO A 174 -16.69 0.23 7.96
C PRO A 174 -16.05 -0.99 8.64
N PRO A 175 -14.74 -1.00 9.00
CA PRO A 175 -14.13 -2.17 9.63
C PRO A 175 -14.73 -2.50 11.00
N LEU A 176 -15.09 -1.47 11.78
CA LEU A 176 -15.68 -1.64 13.10
C LEU A 176 -17.04 -2.31 13.00
N GLU A 177 -17.86 -1.90 12.03
CA GLU A 177 -19.17 -2.51 11.80
C GLU A 177 -19.05 -4.00 11.45
N VAL A 178 -18.08 -4.38 10.61
CA VAL A 178 -17.84 -5.80 10.31
C VAL A 178 -17.41 -6.58 11.56
N THR A 179 -16.60 -5.99 12.44
CA THR A 179 -16.23 -6.65 13.70
C THR A 179 -17.41 -6.86 14.64
N LEU A 180 -18.39 -5.96 14.65
CA LEU A 180 -19.62 -6.14 15.43
C LEU A 180 -20.42 -7.33 14.92
N TRP A 181 -20.58 -7.47 13.60
CA TRP A 181 -21.27 -8.63 13.03
C TRP A 181 -20.56 -9.97 13.29
N ILE A 182 -19.23 -9.94 13.37
CA ILE A 182 -18.45 -11.12 13.75
C ILE A 182 -18.65 -11.46 15.23
N ALA A 183 -18.84 -10.45 16.09
CA ALA A 183 -19.06 -10.63 17.53
C ALA A 183 -20.49 -11.04 17.87
N ASP A 184 -21.47 -10.68 17.03
CA ASP A 184 -22.88 -11.08 17.17
C ASP A 184 -23.13 -12.56 16.83
N TYR A 185 -22.13 -13.26 16.28
CA TYR A 185 -22.13 -14.69 15.97
C TYR A 185 -21.48 -15.51 17.08
#